data_AF-A0AAU5DJ37-F1
#
_entry.id   AF-A0AAU5DJ37-F1
#
_cell.length_a   1.000
_cell.length_b   1.000
_cell.length_c   1.000
_cell.angle_alpha   90.00
_cell.angle_beta   90.00
_cell.angle_gamma   90.00
#
_symmetry.space_group_name_H-M   'P 1'
#
loop_
_entity.id
_entity.type
_entity.pdbx_description
1 polymer ?
#
loop_
_entity_poly.entity_id
_entity_poly.type
_entity_poly.pdbx_seq_one_letter_code
_entity_poly.pdbx_strand_id
1 'polypeptide(L)'
;MSKYRPKSLPKGSDSGQPEGGAVPPVRTREEIRAEWEAGRKAAEAKAAEAEAAAEAASQESETAAEPETSEVDDGSGDAPAASSDAPPAADENVVEESGPSAEVLLHGDDDDGLVHLPVNRDRNGYVEIQPFSRPESEDPKERFNHYARSIAQAEMAARANEQRVQQQKIIVQGQNFVAIKEEELWETMGFPNFDALMKARFGFGKNYANKIIRAVPVVMALESVTSMELVEKHLRPLCPVFETFGDEAVRQVWSEASRKKITEKTLQEAAAFLGFAEPVDQKAKVVSQPSARAGSQTGSDRLSQAKEEIRSLRATDEGKAREAAIEFMKAAQELCAELGIDMAEATVA
;
A
#
# COMPACT_ATOMS: atom_id res chain seq x y z
N MET A 1 -8.95 -63.15 12.59
CA MET A 1 -7.64 -63.38 13.26
C MET A 1 -6.53 -62.84 12.38
N SER A 2 -5.86 -61.76 12.77
CA SER A 2 -4.42 -61.57 12.55
C SER A 2 -4.01 -60.37 13.38
N LYS A 3 -3.02 -60.58 14.24
CA LYS A 3 -2.53 -59.63 15.24
C LYS A 3 -1.41 -58.83 14.61
N TYR A 4 -1.58 -57.52 14.45
CA TYR A 4 -0.46 -56.63 14.19
C TYR A 4 -0.49 -55.47 15.18
N ARG A 5 0.47 -55.49 16.10
CA ARG A 5 0.69 -54.51 17.16
C ARG A 5 2.04 -53.86 16.87
N PRO A 6 2.11 -52.65 16.30
CA PRO A 6 3.39 -52.00 16.10
C PRO A 6 3.93 -51.51 17.46
N LYS A 7 5.24 -51.76 17.62
CA LYS A 7 6.06 -51.41 18.78
C LYS A 7 6.19 -49.89 18.91
N SER A 8 6.29 -49.45 20.15
CA SER A 8 6.67 -48.12 20.65
C SER A 8 7.47 -47.27 19.66
N LEU A 9 6.93 -46.09 19.35
CA LEU A 9 7.66 -44.98 18.75
C LEU A 9 8.61 -44.34 19.78
N PRO A 10 9.77 -43.80 19.34
CA PRO A 10 10.76 -43.18 20.21
C PRO A 10 10.19 -41.92 20.88
N LYS A 11 10.58 -41.72 22.16
CA LYS A 11 10.28 -40.49 22.91
C LYS A 11 10.89 -39.32 22.15
N GLY A 12 10.03 -38.43 21.64
CA GLY A 12 10.43 -37.15 21.09
C GLY A 12 11.21 -36.35 22.13
N SER A 13 12.35 -35.82 21.69
CA SER A 13 13.21 -34.91 22.42
C SER A 13 12.46 -33.64 22.80
N ASP A 14 12.62 -33.28 24.07
CA ASP A 14 12.22 -32.03 24.70
C ASP A 14 13.06 -30.89 24.10
N SER A 15 12.63 -30.33 22.96
CA SER A 15 13.21 -29.12 22.38
C SER A 15 12.39 -27.93 22.84
N GLY A 16 12.99 -27.15 23.73
CA GLY A 16 12.40 -26.07 24.51
C GLY A 16 11.46 -25.14 23.76
N GLN A 17 10.26 -25.05 24.30
CA GLN A 17 9.29 -24.00 24.08
C GLN A 17 9.86 -22.70 24.70
N PRO A 18 10.10 -21.61 23.94
CA PRO A 18 10.50 -20.34 24.54
C PRO A 18 9.28 -19.78 25.29
N GLU A 19 9.25 -19.98 26.61
CA GLU A 19 8.36 -19.24 27.50
C GLU A 19 8.73 -17.75 27.43
N GLY A 20 7.73 -16.90 27.17
CA GLY A 20 7.85 -15.46 27.41
C GLY A 20 8.20 -14.60 26.20
N GLY A 21 7.40 -14.67 25.13
CA GLY A 21 7.34 -13.59 24.14
C GLY A 21 6.67 -12.35 24.73
N ALA A 22 7.41 -11.58 25.52
CA ALA A 22 6.95 -10.28 26.02
C ALA A 22 6.72 -9.35 24.81
N VAL A 23 5.47 -8.89 24.65
CA VAL A 23 5.14 -7.82 23.70
C VAL A 23 6.02 -6.61 24.06
N PRO A 24 6.82 -6.08 23.12
CA PRO A 24 7.67 -4.94 23.43
C PRO A 24 6.81 -3.75 23.89
N PRO A 25 7.27 -2.98 24.89
CA PRO A 25 6.52 -1.85 25.40
C PRO A 25 6.27 -0.83 24.28
N VAL A 26 5.04 -0.33 24.22
CA VAL A 26 4.63 0.72 23.28
C VAL A 26 5.47 1.97 23.57
N ARG A 27 6.36 2.34 22.64
CA ARG A 27 7.20 3.53 22.76
C ARG A 27 6.34 4.80 22.76
N THR A 28 6.76 5.78 23.53
CA THR A 28 6.07 7.07 23.60
C THR A 28 6.43 7.95 22.40
N ARG A 29 5.56 8.92 22.08
CA ARG A 29 5.78 9.87 20.98
C ARG A 29 7.06 10.70 21.16
N GLU A 30 7.46 10.95 22.40
CA GLU A 30 8.67 11.70 22.72
C GLU A 30 9.94 10.88 22.44
N GLU A 31 9.93 9.58 22.75
CA GLU A 31 11.02 8.66 22.43
C GLU A 31 11.23 8.54 20.91
N ILE A 32 10.14 8.42 20.15
CA ILE A 32 10.20 8.35 18.68
C ILE A 32 10.74 9.66 18.10
N ARG A 33 10.32 10.82 18.62
CA ARG A 33 10.84 12.14 18.17
C ARG A 33 12.33 12.29 18.49
N ALA A 34 12.77 11.88 19.68
CA ALA A 34 14.17 11.99 20.09
C ALA A 34 15.08 11.08 19.23
N GLU A 35 14.63 9.86 18.93
CA GLU A 35 15.35 8.93 18.04
C GLU A 35 15.46 9.49 16.61
N TRP A 36 14.40 10.14 16.12
CA TRP A 36 14.42 10.81 14.82
C TRP A 36 15.39 11.99 14.75
N GLU A 37 15.37 12.87 15.75
CA GLU A 37 16.31 14.00 15.81
C GLU A 37 17.76 13.52 15.89
N ALA A 38 18.02 12.44 16.63
CA ALA A 38 19.33 11.80 16.69
C ALA A 38 19.75 11.21 15.33
N GLY A 39 18.84 10.51 14.64
CA GLY A 39 19.07 9.97 13.30
C GLY A 39 19.38 11.05 12.27
N ARG A 40 18.62 12.16 12.29
CA ARG A 40 18.85 13.30 11.39
C ARG A 40 20.20 13.95 11.64
N LYS A 41 20.56 14.16 12.90
CA LYS A 41 21.86 14.72 13.26
C LYS A 41 23.03 13.81 12.86
N ALA A 42 22.84 12.48 12.94
CA ALA A 42 23.82 11.52 12.46
C ALA A 42 23.94 11.50 10.92
N ALA A 43 22.83 11.64 10.20
CA ALA A 43 22.83 11.74 8.74
C ALA A 43 23.45 13.04 8.25
N GLU A 44 23.13 14.18 8.88
CA GLU A 44 23.76 15.49 8.62
C GLU A 44 25.27 15.43 8.87
N ALA A 45 25.72 14.79 9.95
CA ALA A 45 27.15 14.60 10.24
C ALA A 45 27.85 13.74 9.18
N LYS A 46 27.23 12.64 8.74
CA LYS A 46 27.77 11.81 7.65
C LYS A 46 27.83 12.55 6.31
N ALA A 47 26.83 13.37 6.00
CA ALA A 47 26.82 14.18 4.79
C ALA A 47 27.96 15.21 4.80
N ALA A 48 28.18 15.87 5.94
CA ALA A 48 29.29 16.81 6.12
C ALA A 48 30.66 16.14 6.02
N GLU A 49 30.81 14.91 6.54
CA GLU A 49 32.05 14.13 6.42
C GLU A 49 32.31 13.70 4.96
N ALA A 50 31.25 13.32 4.22
CA ALA A 50 31.36 12.99 2.80
C ALA A 50 31.72 14.20 1.94
N GLU A 51 31.17 15.39 2.24
CA GLU A 51 31.51 16.64 1.55
C GLU A 51 32.97 17.04 1.81
N ALA A 52 33.43 16.94 3.06
CA ALA A 52 34.83 17.18 3.42
C ALA A 52 35.80 16.20 2.73
N ALA A 53 35.41 14.92 2.60
CA ALA A 53 36.19 13.92 1.88
C ALA A 53 36.25 14.20 0.37
N ALA A 54 35.16 14.69 -0.23
CA ALA A 54 35.11 15.06 -1.65
C ALA A 54 35.96 16.31 -1.95
N GLU A 55 35.98 17.29 -1.03
CA GLU A 55 36.81 18.49 -1.15
C GLU A 55 38.31 18.16 -1.01
N ALA A 56 38.67 17.25 -0.11
CA ALA A 56 40.05 16.74 0.02
C ALA A 56 40.51 15.99 -1.23
N ALA A 57 39.67 15.15 -1.83
CA ALA A 57 40.00 14.42 -3.06
C ALA A 57 40.18 15.35 -4.27
N SER A 58 39.45 16.48 -4.31
CA SER A 58 39.59 17.47 -5.38
C SER A 58 40.92 18.23 -5.28
N GLN A 59 41.42 18.51 -4.06
CA GLN A 59 42.71 19.20 -3.86
C GLN A 59 43.94 18.35 -4.23
N GLU A 60 43.87 17.02 -4.11
CA GLU A 60 44.99 16.15 -4.53
C GLU A 60 45.13 16.01 -6.07
N SER A 61 44.05 16.23 -6.82
CA SER A 61 44.07 16.13 -8.29
C SER A 61 44.64 17.35 -9.02
N GLU A 62 44.82 18.49 -8.34
CA GLU A 62 45.34 19.72 -8.96
C GLU A 62 46.88 19.82 -8.96
N THR A 63 47.59 18.85 -8.36
CA THR A 63 49.08 18.84 -8.32
C THR A 63 49.77 17.85 -9.26
N ALA A 64 49.03 17.14 -10.12
CA ALA A 64 49.60 16.16 -11.05
C ALA A 64 49.09 16.35 -12.49
N ALA A 65 49.63 17.34 -13.21
CA ALA A 65 49.44 17.45 -14.65
C ALA A 65 50.70 17.98 -15.35
N GLU A 66 51.64 17.08 -15.62
CA GLU A 66 52.56 17.20 -16.78
C GLU A 66 52.05 16.26 -17.90
N PRO A 67 51.96 16.71 -19.16
CA PRO A 67 51.47 15.88 -20.26
C PRO A 67 52.63 15.17 -20.96
N GLU A 68 52.69 13.84 -20.84
CA GLU A 68 53.40 13.00 -21.82
C GLU A 68 52.43 12.48 -22.87
N THR A 69 52.73 12.86 -24.11
CA THR A 69 52.14 12.36 -25.34
C THR A 69 52.65 10.96 -25.65
N SER A 70 51.78 9.98 -25.88
CA SER A 70 52.17 8.76 -26.60
C SER A 70 51.10 8.29 -27.58
N GLU A 71 51.59 8.16 -28.81
CA GLU A 71 51.01 7.70 -30.06
C GLU A 71 50.54 6.24 -30.09
N VAL A 72 49.52 6.00 -30.94
CA VAL A 72 49.33 4.87 -31.89
C VAL A 72 49.08 3.46 -31.32
N ASP A 73 47.94 2.85 -31.67
CA ASP A 73 47.94 1.65 -32.54
C ASP A 73 46.54 1.33 -33.10
N ASP A 74 46.51 1.08 -34.40
CA ASP A 74 45.35 0.80 -35.26
C ASP A 74 45.34 -0.71 -35.55
N GLY A 75 44.34 -1.42 -35.02
CA GLY A 75 44.28 -2.88 -35.04
C GLY A 75 42.97 -3.40 -35.59
N SER A 76 42.81 -3.37 -36.91
CA SER A 76 41.78 -4.10 -37.65
C SER A 76 41.91 -5.63 -37.44
N GLY A 77 40.81 -6.29 -37.09
CA GLY A 77 40.72 -7.75 -36.92
C GLY A 77 39.40 -8.30 -37.44
N ASP A 78 39.51 -9.00 -38.55
CA ASP A 78 38.48 -9.62 -39.41
C ASP A 78 37.72 -10.79 -38.74
N ALA A 79 36.55 -11.11 -39.29
CA ALA A 79 35.66 -12.22 -38.91
C ALA A 79 36.24 -13.60 -39.34
N PRO A 80 35.68 -14.76 -38.92
CA PRO A 80 34.52 -15.31 -39.66
C PRO A 80 33.53 -16.17 -38.85
N ALA A 81 32.46 -16.55 -39.56
CA ALA A 81 31.26 -17.30 -39.16
C ALA A 81 31.43 -18.82 -38.95
N ALA A 82 30.51 -19.41 -38.16
CA ALA A 82 29.99 -20.80 -38.25
C ALA A 82 28.75 -20.91 -37.31
N SER A 83 27.51 -21.01 -37.80
CA SER A 83 26.74 -22.20 -38.25
C SER A 83 26.14 -23.09 -37.13
N SER A 84 24.80 -23.22 -37.20
CA SER A 84 23.91 -24.34 -36.77
C SER A 84 23.94 -24.81 -35.31
N ASP A 85 22.81 -24.75 -34.61
CA ASP A 85 21.87 -25.88 -34.51
C ASP A 85 20.61 -25.52 -33.69
N ALA A 86 19.47 -26.08 -34.07
CA ALA A 86 18.21 -26.09 -33.32
C ALA A 86 17.47 -27.39 -33.67
N PRO A 87 16.42 -27.77 -32.92
CA PRO A 87 16.34 -28.15 -31.50
C PRO A 87 15.96 -29.65 -31.38
N PRO A 88 15.68 -30.17 -30.17
CA PRO A 88 14.58 -31.13 -30.09
C PRO A 88 13.56 -30.82 -28.99
N ALA A 89 12.37 -31.36 -29.23
CA ALA A 89 11.13 -31.18 -28.48
C ALA A 89 10.94 -32.19 -27.33
N ALA A 90 9.96 -31.84 -26.48
CA ALA A 90 9.10 -32.69 -25.64
C ALA A 90 9.71 -33.41 -24.42
N ASP A 91 9.18 -33.14 -23.22
CA ASP A 91 8.24 -34.09 -22.61
C ASP A 91 7.43 -33.47 -21.44
N GLU A 92 6.20 -33.93 -21.29
CA GLU A 92 5.24 -33.63 -20.24
C GLU A 92 5.52 -34.48 -18.99
N ASN A 93 5.37 -33.94 -17.77
CA ASN A 93 4.58 -34.64 -16.73
C ASN A 93 4.26 -33.81 -15.48
N VAL A 94 3.06 -34.10 -15.00
CA VAL A 94 2.27 -33.51 -13.91
C VAL A 94 2.60 -34.22 -12.58
N VAL A 95 2.39 -33.54 -11.43
CA VAL A 95 1.58 -33.99 -10.26
C VAL A 95 1.88 -33.11 -9.03
N GLU A 96 0.80 -32.50 -8.52
CA GLU A 96 0.67 -31.79 -7.23
C GLU A 96 0.58 -32.76 -6.04
N GLU A 97 0.96 -32.31 -4.84
CA GLU A 97 0.28 -32.71 -3.61
C GLU A 97 0.15 -31.50 -2.65
N SER A 98 -1.10 -31.15 -2.36
CA SER A 98 -1.55 -30.12 -1.43
C SER A 98 -1.67 -30.65 0.01
N GLY A 99 -1.45 -29.76 0.99
CA GLY A 99 -1.79 -29.92 2.41
C GLY A 99 -2.54 -28.68 2.95
N PRO A 100 -3.17 -28.76 4.14
CA PRO A 100 -4.60 -28.44 4.29
C PRO A 100 -4.98 -27.01 4.71
N SER A 101 -6.23 -26.71 4.35
CA SER A 101 -7.08 -25.57 4.67
C SER A 101 -7.10 -25.11 6.13
N ALA A 102 -7.06 -23.79 6.31
CA ALA A 102 -7.59 -23.11 7.49
C ALA A 102 -8.99 -22.56 7.18
N GLU A 103 -9.95 -22.85 8.05
CA GLU A 103 -11.27 -22.24 8.10
C GLU A 103 -11.17 -20.72 8.17
N VAL A 104 -11.81 -20.01 7.24
CA VAL A 104 -12.27 -18.63 7.48
C VAL A 104 -13.76 -18.59 7.19
N LEU A 105 -14.51 -18.50 8.27
CA LEU A 105 -15.93 -18.25 8.33
C LEU A 105 -16.24 -16.92 7.64
N LEU A 106 -17.13 -16.98 6.64
CA LEU A 106 -17.82 -15.84 6.07
C LEU A 106 -18.61 -15.13 7.18
N HIS A 107 -18.15 -13.93 7.57
CA HIS A 107 -19.01 -12.86 8.05
C HIS A 107 -18.95 -11.75 7.03
N GLY A 108 -20.09 -11.45 6.42
CA GLY A 108 -20.28 -10.21 5.69
C GLY A 108 -20.60 -9.13 6.70
N ASP A 109 -19.74 -8.13 6.78
CA ASP A 109 -20.04 -6.76 7.17
C ASP A 109 -18.96 -5.88 6.54
N ASP A 110 -19.36 -4.70 6.08
CA ASP A 110 -18.51 -3.70 5.42
C ASP A 110 -17.36 -3.26 6.34
N ASP A 111 -16.13 -3.75 6.16
CA ASP A 111 -14.96 -3.11 6.81
C ASP A 111 -13.62 -3.46 6.15
N ASP A 112 -12.78 -2.43 6.08
CA ASP A 112 -11.34 -2.42 5.79
C ASP A 112 -10.85 -2.95 4.44
N GLY A 113 -10.51 -2.03 3.53
CA GLY A 113 -9.83 -2.28 2.24
C GLY A 113 -8.43 -2.90 2.32
N LEU A 114 -8.12 -3.64 3.39
CA LEU A 114 -7.02 -4.58 3.48
C LEU A 114 -7.41 -5.85 2.73
N VAL A 115 -7.18 -5.83 1.42
CA VAL A 115 -7.15 -7.06 0.63
C VAL A 115 -5.95 -7.86 1.14
N HIS A 116 -6.19 -8.77 2.09
CA HIS A 116 -5.20 -9.76 2.47
C HIS A 116 -4.77 -10.47 1.20
N LEU A 117 -3.49 -10.30 0.85
CA LEU A 117 -2.93 -10.93 -0.32
C LEU A 117 -3.15 -12.44 -0.21
N PRO A 118 -3.70 -13.08 -1.26
CA PRO A 118 -3.79 -14.54 -1.25
C PRO A 118 -2.38 -15.11 -1.07
N VAL A 119 -2.26 -16.04 -0.12
CA VAL A 119 -0.99 -16.64 0.32
C VAL A 119 -0.27 -17.35 -0.84
N ASN A 120 -1.00 -17.72 -1.90
CA ASN A 120 -0.50 -18.43 -3.07
C ASN A 120 -0.17 -17.46 -4.21
N ARG A 121 0.95 -16.73 -4.08
CA ARG A 121 1.56 -16.01 -5.21
C ARG A 121 2.70 -16.84 -5.79
N ASP A 122 2.80 -16.89 -7.11
CA ASP A 122 3.95 -17.47 -7.79
C ASP A 122 5.21 -16.60 -7.60
N ARG A 123 6.36 -17.08 -8.10
CA ARG A 123 7.63 -16.32 -8.06
C ARG A 123 7.53 -14.96 -8.75
N ASN A 124 6.56 -14.78 -9.63
CA ASN A 124 6.35 -13.57 -10.42
C ASN A 124 5.28 -12.65 -9.79
N GLY A 125 4.74 -13.00 -8.62
CA GLY A 125 3.74 -12.23 -7.88
C GLY A 125 2.31 -12.37 -8.39
N TYR A 126 2.04 -13.30 -9.31
CA TYR A 126 0.70 -13.62 -9.80
C TYR A 126 -0.02 -14.59 -8.85
N VAL A 127 -1.33 -14.41 -8.75
CA VAL A 127 -2.22 -15.30 -7.99
C VAL A 127 -2.71 -16.39 -8.92
N GLU A 128 -2.52 -17.64 -8.51
CA GLU A 128 -3.00 -18.78 -9.28
C GLU A 128 -4.54 -18.82 -9.30
N ILE A 129 -5.11 -18.96 -10.50
CA ILE A 129 -6.55 -19.18 -10.67
C ILE A 129 -6.77 -20.68 -10.60
N GLN A 130 -7.42 -21.13 -9.53
CA GLN A 130 -7.69 -22.55 -9.34
C GLN A 130 -8.47 -23.13 -10.53
N PRO A 131 -8.05 -24.30 -11.05
CA PRO A 131 -8.80 -24.97 -12.10
C PRO A 131 -10.17 -25.40 -11.58
N PHE A 132 -11.12 -25.55 -12.50
CA PHE A 132 -12.44 -26.01 -12.15
C PHE A 132 -12.38 -27.40 -11.49
N SER A 133 -12.93 -27.51 -10.28
CA SER A 133 -13.10 -28.76 -9.56
C SER A 133 -14.56 -29.00 -9.23
N ARG A 134 -15.03 -30.22 -9.46
CA ARG A 134 -16.39 -30.62 -9.08
C ARG A 134 -16.39 -31.07 -7.61
N PRO A 135 -17.28 -30.55 -6.76
CA PRO A 135 -17.41 -31.02 -5.39
C PRO A 135 -17.90 -32.47 -5.36
N GLU A 136 -17.33 -33.27 -4.45
CA GLU A 136 -17.72 -34.67 -4.23
C GLU A 136 -19.02 -34.82 -3.43
N SER A 137 -19.43 -33.76 -2.71
CA SER A 137 -20.66 -33.77 -1.91
C SER A 137 -21.92 -33.88 -2.78
N GLU A 138 -22.86 -34.71 -2.32
CA GLU A 138 -24.19 -34.86 -2.93
C GLU A 138 -25.18 -33.78 -2.46
N ASP A 139 -24.91 -33.08 -1.35
CA ASP A 139 -25.80 -32.04 -0.82
C ASP A 139 -25.82 -30.82 -1.76
N PRO A 140 -26.99 -30.44 -2.32
CA PRO A 140 -27.11 -29.27 -3.17
C PRO A 140 -26.58 -27.97 -2.53
N LYS A 141 -26.72 -27.79 -1.21
CA LYS A 141 -26.30 -26.58 -0.52
C LYS A 141 -24.78 -26.48 -0.45
N GLU A 142 -24.10 -27.58 -0.10
CA GLU A 142 -22.64 -27.64 -0.11
C GLU A 142 -22.07 -27.45 -1.51
N ARG A 143 -22.68 -28.06 -2.52
CA ARG A 143 -22.28 -27.88 -3.92
C ARG A 143 -22.38 -26.42 -4.36
N PHE A 144 -23.49 -25.75 -4.04
CA PHE A 144 -23.65 -24.32 -4.33
C PHE A 144 -22.57 -23.49 -3.64
N ASN A 145 -22.32 -23.72 -2.35
CA ASN A 145 -21.30 -23.01 -1.59
C ASN A 145 -19.88 -23.23 -2.15
N HIS A 146 -19.55 -24.45 -2.58
CA HIS A 146 -18.28 -24.76 -3.25
C HIS A 146 -18.09 -23.93 -4.52
N TYR A 147 -19.09 -23.91 -5.40
CA TYR A 147 -19.03 -23.12 -6.62
C TYR A 147 -18.98 -21.61 -6.34
N ALA A 148 -19.77 -21.12 -5.38
CA ALA A 148 -19.76 -19.71 -5.00
C ALA A 148 -18.38 -19.26 -4.50
N ARG A 149 -17.73 -20.07 -3.65
CA ARG A 149 -16.35 -19.81 -3.21
C ARG A 149 -15.36 -19.85 -4.37
N SER A 150 -15.48 -20.84 -5.25
CA SER A 150 -14.59 -20.98 -6.41
C SER A 150 -14.69 -19.78 -7.37
N ILE A 151 -15.91 -19.28 -7.61
CA ILE A 151 -16.15 -18.08 -8.42
C ILE A 151 -15.52 -16.85 -7.74
N ALA A 152 -15.79 -16.63 -6.45
CA ALA A 152 -15.23 -15.50 -5.72
C ALA A 152 -13.69 -15.53 -5.69
N GLN A 153 -13.08 -16.70 -5.52
CA GLN A 153 -11.63 -16.89 -5.60
C GLN A 153 -11.07 -16.55 -6.98
N ALA A 154 -11.72 -17.04 -8.05
CA ALA A 154 -11.32 -16.75 -9.42
C ALA A 154 -11.40 -15.24 -9.73
N GLU A 155 -12.46 -14.56 -9.28
CA GLU A 155 -12.62 -13.11 -9.45
C GLU A 155 -11.54 -12.31 -8.68
N MET A 156 -11.26 -12.70 -7.44
CA MET A 156 -10.19 -12.07 -6.65
C MET A 156 -8.82 -12.26 -7.30
N ALA A 157 -8.51 -13.48 -7.75
CA ALA A 157 -7.25 -13.78 -8.44
C ALA A 157 -7.11 -13.01 -9.76
N ALA A 158 -8.18 -12.95 -10.56
CA ALA A 158 -8.20 -12.18 -11.81
C ALA A 158 -7.93 -10.69 -11.56
N ARG A 159 -8.60 -10.08 -10.57
CA ARG A 159 -8.38 -8.68 -10.19
C ARG A 159 -6.94 -8.44 -9.72
N ALA A 160 -6.41 -9.32 -8.86
CA ALA A 160 -5.03 -9.19 -8.38
C ALA A 160 -4.01 -9.30 -9.53
N ASN A 161 -4.25 -10.20 -10.50
CA ASN A 161 -3.40 -10.38 -11.67
C ASN A 161 -3.48 -9.18 -12.63
N GLU A 162 -4.65 -8.58 -12.82
CA GLU A 162 -4.80 -7.35 -13.60
C GLU A 162 -3.98 -6.21 -12.99
N GLN A 163 -4.07 -6.03 -11.67
CA GLN A 163 -3.29 -5.02 -10.95
C GLN A 163 -1.79 -5.30 -11.04
N ARG A 164 -1.40 -6.57 -10.97
CA ARG A 164 0.00 -7.01 -11.16
C ARG A 164 0.54 -6.61 -12.53
N VAL A 165 -0.22 -6.88 -13.60
CA VAL A 165 0.15 -6.49 -14.96
C VAL A 165 0.29 -4.98 -15.08
N GLN A 166 -0.62 -4.22 -14.47
CA GLN A 166 -0.58 -2.77 -14.50
C GLN A 166 0.62 -2.20 -13.74
N GLN A 167 0.98 -2.77 -12.59
CA GLN A 167 2.20 -2.41 -11.86
C GLN A 167 3.45 -2.71 -12.69
N GLN A 168 3.56 -3.91 -13.27
CA GLN A 168 4.70 -4.29 -14.11
C GLN A 168 4.85 -3.38 -15.32
N LYS A 169 3.73 -2.99 -15.95
CA LYS A 169 3.73 -2.02 -17.03
C LYS A 169 4.31 -0.68 -16.60
N ILE A 170 3.94 -0.17 -15.42
CA ILE A 170 4.47 1.10 -14.88
C ILE A 170 5.98 0.97 -14.65
N ILE A 171 6.43 -0.11 -14.02
CA ILE A 171 7.85 -0.39 -13.73
C ILE A 171 8.66 -0.37 -15.02
N VAL A 172 8.28 -1.21 -15.99
CA VAL A 172 9.00 -1.32 -17.27
C VAL A 172 8.97 0.00 -18.03
N GLN A 173 7.82 0.67 -18.12
CA GLN A 173 7.73 1.96 -18.81
C GLN A 173 8.62 3.02 -18.16
N GLY A 174 8.56 3.16 -16.84
CA GLY A 174 9.34 4.22 -16.18
C GLY A 174 10.82 3.93 -16.13
N GLN A 175 11.27 2.67 -16.00
CA GLN A 175 12.68 2.32 -16.17
C GLN A 175 13.20 2.74 -17.54
N ASN A 176 12.44 2.43 -18.61
CA ASN A 176 12.81 2.87 -19.96
C ASN A 176 12.76 4.40 -20.12
N PHE A 177 11.79 5.09 -19.52
CA PHE A 177 11.73 6.55 -19.58
C PHE A 177 12.85 7.22 -18.78
N VAL A 178 13.29 6.62 -17.67
CA VAL A 178 14.47 7.05 -16.92
C VAL A 178 15.71 6.92 -17.80
N ALA A 179 15.96 5.74 -18.39
CA ALA A 179 17.10 5.52 -19.27
C ALA A 179 17.12 6.48 -20.47
N ILE A 180 15.98 6.64 -21.18
CA ILE A 180 15.84 7.61 -22.27
C ILE A 180 16.19 9.02 -21.81
N LYS A 181 15.87 9.36 -20.55
CA LYS A 181 16.09 10.70 -20.01
C LYS A 181 17.51 10.94 -19.53
N GLU A 182 18.12 9.96 -18.90
CA GLU A 182 19.49 10.02 -18.41
C GLU A 182 20.52 9.99 -19.56
N GLU A 183 20.24 9.22 -20.60
CA GLU A 183 21.07 9.14 -21.81
C GLU A 183 20.75 10.22 -22.86
N GLU A 184 19.80 11.10 -22.56
CA GLU A 184 19.35 12.18 -23.45
C GLU A 184 19.03 11.70 -24.89
N LEU A 185 18.48 10.49 -25.05
CA LEU A 185 18.32 9.81 -26.35
C LEU A 185 17.45 10.58 -27.36
N TRP A 186 16.72 11.61 -26.94
CA TRP A 186 16.05 12.52 -27.87
C TRP A 186 17.04 13.24 -28.78
N GLU A 187 18.24 13.57 -28.29
CA GLU A 187 19.27 14.28 -29.07
C GLU A 187 19.81 13.39 -30.18
N THR A 188 20.19 12.15 -29.85
CA THR A 188 20.68 11.16 -30.81
C THR A 188 19.65 10.85 -31.89
N MET A 189 18.36 10.91 -31.54
CA MET A 189 17.25 10.66 -32.43
C MET A 189 16.79 11.90 -33.22
N GLY A 190 17.48 13.04 -33.06
CA GLY A 190 17.19 14.29 -33.78
C GLY A 190 15.95 15.03 -33.31
N PHE A 191 15.47 14.76 -32.10
CA PHE A 191 14.36 15.49 -31.48
C PHE A 191 14.88 16.64 -30.62
N PRO A 192 14.21 17.80 -30.62
CA PRO A 192 14.69 18.99 -29.90
C PRO A 192 14.60 18.89 -28.38
N ASN A 193 13.81 17.95 -27.85
CA ASN A 193 13.69 17.69 -26.42
C ASN A 193 12.92 16.38 -26.19
N PHE A 194 12.94 15.92 -24.93
CA PHE A 194 12.20 14.75 -24.46
C PHE A 194 10.71 14.79 -24.84
N ASP A 195 9.99 15.92 -24.69
CA ASP A 195 8.56 16.00 -25.00
C ASP A 195 8.25 15.73 -26.48
N ALA A 196 9.11 16.22 -27.38
CA ALA A 196 8.97 15.99 -28.81
C ALA A 196 9.16 14.50 -29.16
N LEU A 197 10.18 13.85 -28.59
CA LEU A 197 10.38 12.40 -28.73
C LEU A 197 9.15 11.63 -28.22
N MET A 198 8.68 11.95 -27.00
CA MET A 198 7.59 11.22 -26.37
C MET A 198 6.29 11.29 -27.19
N LYS A 199 5.95 12.48 -27.68
CA LYS A 199 4.77 12.69 -28.53
C LYS A 199 4.89 11.97 -29.87
N ALA A 200 6.06 12.06 -30.52
CA ALA A 200 6.26 11.51 -31.86
C ALA A 200 6.32 9.98 -31.88
N ARG A 201 6.98 9.35 -30.90
CA ARG A 201 7.19 7.90 -30.88
C ARG A 201 6.12 7.14 -30.12
N PHE A 202 5.57 7.72 -29.05
CA PHE A 202 4.69 6.98 -28.14
C PHE A 202 3.28 7.59 -28.01
N GLY A 203 3.02 8.76 -28.61
CA GLY A 203 1.69 9.36 -28.64
C GLY A 203 1.26 10.03 -27.33
N PHE A 204 2.16 10.21 -26.36
CA PHE A 204 1.88 10.92 -25.11
C PHE A 204 2.95 11.97 -24.79
N GLY A 205 2.56 13.00 -24.04
CA GLY A 205 3.46 14.10 -23.67
C GLY A 205 4.36 13.80 -22.47
N LYS A 206 5.36 14.66 -22.26
CA LYS A 206 6.31 14.60 -21.13
C LYS A 206 5.64 14.52 -19.77
N ASN A 207 4.45 15.08 -19.60
CA ASN A 207 3.74 15.10 -18.32
C ASN A 207 3.35 13.68 -17.87
N TYR A 208 2.94 12.82 -18.81
CA TYR A 208 2.65 11.41 -18.50
C TYR A 208 3.95 10.68 -18.17
N ALA A 209 4.98 10.81 -19.00
CA ALA A 209 6.27 10.17 -18.77
C ALA A 209 6.88 10.57 -17.41
N ASN A 210 6.88 11.86 -17.06
CA ASN A 210 7.40 12.35 -15.78
C ASN A 210 6.60 11.84 -14.56
N LYS A 211 5.28 11.64 -14.70
CA LYS A 211 4.48 11.02 -13.64
C LYS A 211 4.90 9.57 -13.41
N ILE A 212 5.10 8.81 -14.49
CA ILE A 212 5.55 7.42 -14.42
C ILE A 212 6.97 7.34 -13.84
N ILE A 213 7.91 8.17 -14.32
CA ILE A 213 9.28 8.25 -13.79
C ILE A 213 9.29 8.46 -12.27
N ARG A 214 8.48 9.40 -11.76
CA ARG A 214 8.40 9.68 -10.31
C ARG A 214 7.77 8.54 -9.52
N ALA A 215 6.81 7.83 -10.09
CA ALA A 215 6.08 6.76 -9.41
C ALA A 215 6.86 5.44 -9.39
N VAL A 216 7.71 5.15 -10.38
CA VAL A 216 8.37 3.84 -10.54
C VAL A 216 9.10 3.36 -9.29
N PRO A 217 9.94 4.17 -8.60
CA PRO A 217 10.68 3.67 -7.44
C PRO A 217 9.73 3.21 -6.31
N VAL A 218 8.66 3.98 -6.08
CA VAL A 218 7.62 3.63 -5.11
C VAL A 218 6.85 2.38 -5.53
N VAL A 219 6.51 2.25 -6.81
CA VAL A 219 5.78 1.09 -7.34
C VAL A 219 6.62 -0.18 -7.21
N MET A 220 7.92 -0.12 -7.51
CA MET A 220 8.85 -1.24 -7.29
C MET A 220 8.94 -1.65 -5.81
N ALA A 221 9.00 -0.67 -4.90
CA ALA A 221 9.01 -0.96 -3.47
C ALA A 221 7.71 -1.67 -3.00
N LEU A 222 6.56 -1.28 -3.55
CA LEU A 222 5.25 -1.82 -3.17
C LEU A 222 4.83 -3.08 -3.93
N GLU A 223 5.53 -3.41 -5.00
CA GLU A 223 5.24 -4.49 -5.94
C GLU A 223 4.91 -5.83 -5.25
N SER A 224 5.66 -6.16 -4.19
CA SER A 224 5.48 -7.42 -3.44
C SER A 224 4.46 -7.31 -2.29
N VAL A 225 4.08 -6.10 -1.89
CA VAL A 225 3.31 -5.82 -0.67
C VAL A 225 1.82 -5.60 -0.94
N THR A 226 1.45 -5.24 -2.17
CA THR A 226 0.06 -4.89 -2.48
C THR A 226 -0.45 -5.48 -3.80
N SER A 227 -1.75 -5.77 -3.83
CA SER A 227 -2.52 -6.08 -5.04
C SER A 227 -3.51 -4.96 -5.37
N MET A 228 -3.43 -3.82 -4.67
CA MET A 228 -4.29 -2.68 -4.92
C MET A 228 -3.82 -1.89 -6.14
N GLU A 229 -4.76 -1.17 -6.75
CA GLU A 229 -4.46 -0.21 -7.79
C GLU A 229 -3.60 0.94 -7.23
N LEU A 230 -2.42 1.11 -7.82
CA LEU A 230 -1.47 2.15 -7.43
C LEU A 230 -1.68 3.41 -8.28
N VAL A 231 -2.54 4.29 -7.80
CA VAL A 231 -2.82 5.57 -8.45
C VAL A 231 -1.71 6.58 -8.13
N GLU A 232 -1.02 7.09 -9.16
CA GLU A 232 0.13 8.03 -9.01
C GLU A 232 -0.12 9.17 -8.02
N LYS A 233 -1.32 9.78 -8.06
CA LYS A 233 -1.68 10.89 -7.17
C LYS A 233 -1.54 10.50 -5.69
N HIS A 234 -1.92 9.28 -5.32
CA HIS A 234 -1.86 8.80 -3.95
C HIS A 234 -0.44 8.42 -3.53
N LEU A 235 0.43 8.08 -4.47
CA LEU A 235 1.81 7.68 -4.18
C LEU A 235 2.78 8.84 -3.97
N ARG A 236 2.41 10.07 -4.37
CA ARG A 236 3.28 11.25 -4.25
C ARG A 236 3.90 11.46 -2.87
N PRO A 237 3.17 11.25 -1.75
CA PRO A 237 3.77 11.37 -0.41
C PRO A 237 4.86 10.34 -0.11
N LEU A 238 4.88 9.22 -0.83
CA LEU A 238 5.89 8.16 -0.66
C LEU A 238 7.17 8.43 -1.44
N CYS A 239 7.15 9.31 -2.45
CA CYS A 239 8.36 9.70 -3.18
C CYS A 239 9.46 10.25 -2.26
N PRO A 240 9.23 11.26 -1.40
CA PRO A 240 10.27 11.74 -0.49
C PRO A 240 10.68 10.71 0.57
N VAL A 241 9.76 9.83 0.98
CA VAL A 241 10.07 8.72 1.90
C VAL A 241 11.05 7.74 1.23
N PHE A 242 10.79 7.39 -0.03
CA PHE A 242 11.69 6.56 -0.83
C PHE A 242 13.07 7.23 -0.98
N GLU A 243 13.10 8.49 -1.39
CA GLU A 243 14.34 9.24 -1.65
C GLU A 243 15.23 9.35 -0.39
N THR A 244 14.63 9.44 0.80
CA THR A 244 15.37 9.67 2.05
C THR A 244 15.64 8.36 2.83
N PHE A 245 14.69 7.43 2.83
CA PHE A 245 14.71 6.25 3.71
C PHE A 245 14.66 4.90 2.97
N GLY A 246 14.48 4.91 1.64
CA GLY A 246 14.49 3.72 0.79
C GLY A 246 13.22 2.87 0.82
N ASP A 247 13.31 1.71 0.15
CA ASP A 247 12.19 0.80 -0.12
C ASP A 247 11.46 0.32 1.14
N GLU A 248 12.22 -0.04 2.18
CA GLU A 248 11.66 -0.63 3.39
C GLU A 248 10.77 0.36 4.16
N ALA A 249 11.18 1.63 4.22
CA ALA A 249 10.36 2.68 4.80
C ALA A 249 9.04 2.87 4.04
N VAL A 250 9.08 2.82 2.70
CA VAL A 250 7.87 2.90 1.87
C VAL A 250 6.92 1.75 2.18
N ARG A 251 7.43 0.52 2.34
CA ARG A 251 6.62 -0.67 2.70
C ARG A 251 5.98 -0.52 4.07
N GLN A 252 6.74 0.00 5.05
CA GLN A 252 6.23 0.24 6.41
C GLN A 252 5.14 1.31 6.42
N VAL A 253 5.35 2.43 5.73
CA VAL A 253 4.33 3.49 5.60
C VAL A 253 3.07 2.94 4.94
N TRP A 254 3.22 2.15 3.87
CA TRP A 254 2.08 1.54 3.21
C TRP A 254 1.33 0.59 4.13
N SER A 255 2.05 -0.28 4.86
CA SER A 255 1.45 -1.22 5.81
C SER A 255 0.73 -0.54 6.96
N GLU A 256 1.21 0.62 7.42
CA GLU A 256 0.53 1.39 8.46
C GLU A 256 -0.71 2.12 7.89
N ALA A 257 -0.57 2.71 6.70
CA ALA A 257 -1.67 3.41 6.04
C ALA A 257 -2.80 2.48 5.60
N SER A 258 -2.49 1.22 5.23
CA SER A 258 -3.47 0.24 4.74
C SER A 258 -4.46 -0.21 5.80
N ARG A 259 -4.15 0.00 7.09
CA ARG A 259 -5.10 -0.13 8.21
C ARG A 259 -6.31 0.78 8.10
N LYS A 260 -6.24 1.78 7.22
CA LYS A 260 -7.33 2.69 6.87
C LYS A 260 -7.45 2.74 5.36
N LYS A 261 -8.44 3.47 4.87
CA LYS A 261 -8.55 3.78 3.45
C LYS A 261 -7.27 4.49 2.97
N ILE A 262 -6.60 3.92 1.96
CA ILE A 262 -5.42 4.52 1.33
C ILE A 262 -5.83 5.81 0.62
N THR A 263 -5.24 6.91 1.08
CA THR A 263 -5.37 8.25 0.53
C THR A 263 -4.05 8.98 0.69
N GLU A 264 -3.86 10.08 -0.03
CA GLU A 264 -2.68 10.95 0.12
C GLU A 264 -2.47 11.38 1.57
N LYS A 265 -3.57 11.72 2.26
CA LYS A 265 -3.56 12.14 3.67
C LYS A 265 -3.16 11.00 4.61
N THR A 266 -3.73 9.80 4.45
CA THR A 266 -3.42 8.68 5.33
C THR A 266 -1.99 8.19 5.16
N LEU A 267 -1.41 8.29 3.95
CA LEU A 267 0.01 8.00 3.71
C LEU A 267 0.93 9.05 4.34
N GLN A 268 0.58 10.34 4.27
CA GLN A 268 1.33 11.40 4.98
C GLN A 268 1.27 11.22 6.50
N GLU A 269 0.10 10.90 7.04
CA GLU A 269 -0.08 10.63 8.47
C GLU A 269 0.71 9.40 8.92
N ALA A 270 0.70 8.32 8.13
CA ALA A 270 1.49 7.12 8.42
C ALA A 270 3.00 7.40 8.35
N ALA A 271 3.47 8.15 7.35
CA ALA A 271 4.87 8.57 7.25
C ALA A 271 5.30 9.42 8.45
N ALA A 272 4.48 10.39 8.85
CA ALA A 272 4.73 11.21 10.03
C ALA A 272 4.71 10.41 11.33
N PHE A 273 3.78 9.46 11.46
CA PHE A 273 3.67 8.58 12.63
C PHE A 273 4.91 7.69 12.80
N LEU A 274 5.44 7.16 11.70
CA LEU A 274 6.65 6.34 11.68
C LEU A 274 7.96 7.15 11.70
N GLY A 275 7.88 8.48 11.69
CA GLY A 275 9.07 9.35 11.67
C GLY A 275 9.76 9.46 10.30
N PHE A 276 9.11 9.07 9.21
CA PHE A 276 9.64 9.23 7.84
C PHE A 276 9.24 10.55 7.18
N ALA A 277 8.43 11.38 7.83
CA ALA A 277 8.07 12.70 7.36
C ALA A 277 8.00 13.68 8.52
N GLU A 278 8.08 14.98 8.21
CA GLU A 278 7.80 16.02 9.19
C GLU A 278 6.42 15.74 9.82
N PRO A 279 6.27 15.87 11.14
CA PRO A 279 4.99 15.68 11.79
C PRO A 279 3.98 16.58 11.08
N VAL A 280 3.05 15.97 10.34
CA VAL A 280 1.89 16.71 9.89
C VAL A 280 1.30 17.23 11.17
N ASP A 281 1.24 18.55 11.32
CA ASP A 281 0.36 19.19 12.29
C ASP A 281 -1.04 18.70 11.90
N GLN A 282 -1.37 17.52 12.40
CA GLN A 282 -2.68 17.24 12.89
C GLN A 282 -2.87 18.42 13.82
N LYS A 283 -3.54 19.47 13.31
CA LYS A 283 -4.45 20.21 14.14
C LYS A 283 -5.14 19.10 14.88
N ALA A 284 -4.71 18.89 16.13
CA ALA A 284 -5.39 17.98 16.98
C ALA A 284 -6.84 18.38 16.77
N LYS A 285 -7.72 17.39 16.64
CA LYS A 285 -9.11 17.66 16.90
C LYS A 285 -9.20 17.99 18.40
N VAL A 286 -8.49 19.03 18.86
CA VAL A 286 -8.97 19.96 19.85
C VAL A 286 -10.36 20.23 19.36
N VAL A 287 -11.30 19.78 20.17
CA VAL A 287 -12.63 20.33 20.26
C VAL A 287 -12.44 21.83 20.54
N SER A 288 -11.99 22.58 19.55
CA SER A 288 -11.90 24.02 19.60
C SER A 288 -13.20 24.48 19.00
N GLN A 289 -14.01 25.04 19.90
CA GLN A 289 -15.07 25.99 19.58
C GLN A 289 -14.76 26.75 18.27
N PRO A 290 -15.72 26.81 17.33
CA PRO A 290 -15.55 27.59 16.12
C PRO A 290 -15.59 29.09 16.47
N SER A 291 -14.45 29.76 16.29
CA SER A 291 -14.42 31.20 16.08
C SER A 291 -15.04 31.53 14.71
N ALA A 292 -15.86 32.57 14.72
CA ALA A 292 -16.85 32.92 13.71
C ALA A 292 -16.29 33.28 12.33
N ARG A 293 -16.85 32.68 11.28
CA ARG A 293 -17.74 33.39 10.33
C ARG A 293 -18.41 32.42 9.36
N ALA A 294 -19.67 32.74 9.06
CA ALA A 294 -20.65 32.05 8.21
C ALA A 294 -21.39 30.84 8.84
N GLY A 295 -22.30 31.15 9.78
CA GLY A 295 -23.61 30.50 9.83
C GLY A 295 -23.70 29.07 10.37
N SER A 296 -22.94 28.70 11.40
CA SER A 296 -23.17 27.44 12.11
C SER A 296 -24.17 27.65 13.24
N GLN A 297 -25.44 27.31 12.99
CA GLN A 297 -26.44 27.11 14.06
C GLN A 297 -25.93 25.99 14.97
N THR A 298 -25.72 26.31 16.23
CA THR A 298 -25.22 25.35 17.22
C THR A 298 -26.28 24.28 17.53
N GLY A 299 -25.88 23.13 18.08
CA GLY A 299 -26.84 22.06 18.44
C GLY A 299 -27.98 22.51 19.36
N SER A 300 -27.75 23.54 20.19
CA SER A 300 -28.77 24.18 21.03
C SER A 300 -29.81 24.97 20.21
N ASP A 301 -29.39 25.58 19.10
CA ASP A 301 -30.29 26.32 18.21
C ASP A 301 -31.18 25.36 17.42
N ARG A 302 -30.65 24.22 16.99
CA ARG A 302 -31.42 23.17 16.31
C ARG A 302 -32.46 22.53 17.22
N LEU A 303 -32.10 22.25 18.48
CA LEU A 303 -33.05 21.74 19.48
C LEU A 303 -34.18 22.75 19.76
N SER A 304 -33.83 24.03 19.82
CA SER A 304 -34.80 25.10 20.05
C SER A 304 -35.72 25.30 18.84
N GLN A 305 -35.18 25.20 17.62
CA GLN A 305 -35.96 25.25 16.38
C GLN A 305 -36.90 24.07 16.23
N ALA A 306 -36.44 22.84 16.49
CA ALA A 306 -37.29 21.65 16.46
C ALA A 306 -38.45 21.74 17.48
N LYS A 307 -38.18 22.29 18.67
CA LYS A 307 -39.23 22.55 19.68
C LYS A 307 -40.23 23.62 19.23
N GLU A 308 -39.78 24.67 18.57
CA GLU A 308 -40.64 25.74 18.06
C GLU A 308 -41.49 25.27 16.87
N GLU A 309 -40.92 24.43 16.00
CA GLU A 309 -41.61 23.81 14.87
C GLU A 309 -42.72 22.85 15.32
N ILE A 310 -42.47 22.02 16.34
CA ILE A 310 -43.52 21.17 16.93
C ILE A 310 -44.63 22.04 17.57
N ARG A 311 -44.28 23.17 18.20
CA ARG A 311 -45.28 24.10 18.76
C ARG A 311 -46.10 24.82 17.71
N SER A 312 -45.50 25.25 16.60
CA SER A 312 -46.21 25.91 15.49
C SER A 312 -47.08 24.93 14.72
N LEU A 313 -46.62 23.69 14.52
CA LEU A 313 -47.41 22.61 13.94
C LEU A 313 -48.61 22.28 14.83
N ARG A 314 -48.45 22.24 16.16
CA ARG A 314 -49.57 22.00 17.08
C ARG A 314 -50.68 23.04 16.98
N ALA A 315 -50.35 24.28 16.63
CA ALA A 315 -51.33 25.35 16.44
C ALA A 315 -52.14 25.21 15.14
N THR A 316 -51.65 24.43 14.18
CA THR A 316 -52.22 24.31 12.82
C THR A 316 -52.81 22.92 12.55
N ASP A 317 -52.14 21.86 13.02
CA ASP A 317 -52.51 20.45 12.83
C ASP A 317 -51.91 19.59 13.96
N GLU A 318 -52.75 19.13 14.89
CA GLU A 318 -52.31 18.35 16.05
C GLU A 318 -51.76 16.97 15.67
N GLY A 319 -52.23 16.37 14.56
CA GLY A 319 -51.77 15.06 14.12
C GLY A 319 -50.30 15.10 13.67
N LYS A 320 -49.97 16.08 12.83
CA LYS A 320 -48.60 16.28 12.34
C LYS A 320 -47.63 16.70 13.43
N ALA A 321 -48.10 17.46 14.42
CA ALA A 321 -47.28 17.81 15.57
C ALA A 321 -46.90 16.58 16.41
N ARG A 322 -47.80 15.60 16.54
CA ARG A 322 -47.50 14.34 17.24
C ARG A 322 -46.52 13.47 16.47
N GLU A 323 -46.68 13.35 15.15
CA GLU A 323 -45.75 12.59 14.30
C GLU A 323 -44.33 13.19 14.36
N ALA A 324 -44.19 14.51 14.21
CA ALA A 324 -42.91 15.19 14.32
C ALA A 324 -42.26 15.04 15.70
N ALA A 325 -43.06 15.02 16.78
CA ALA A 325 -42.55 14.78 18.14
C ALA A 325 -42.06 13.34 18.35
N ILE A 326 -42.74 12.35 17.76
CA ILE A 326 -42.33 10.94 17.82
C ILE A 326 -41.03 10.74 17.05
N GLU A 327 -40.92 11.31 15.85
CA GLU A 327 -39.71 11.22 15.03
C GLU A 327 -38.50 11.85 15.74
N PHE A 328 -38.70 13.02 16.36
CA PHE A 328 -37.67 13.66 17.17
C PHE A 328 -37.24 12.81 18.37
N MET A 329 -38.18 12.15 19.05
CA MET A 329 -37.89 11.25 20.16
C MET A 329 -37.12 10.01 19.70
N LYS A 330 -37.46 9.44 18.54
CA LYS A 330 -36.76 8.28 17.96
C LYS A 330 -35.32 8.63 17.60
N ALA A 331 -35.09 9.77 16.95
CA ALA A 331 -33.75 10.24 16.63
C ALA A 331 -32.91 10.48 17.90
N ALA A 332 -33.52 10.99 18.97
CA ALA A 332 -32.85 11.13 20.26
C ALA A 332 -32.49 9.79 20.89
N GLN A 333 -33.35 8.78 20.79
CA GLN A 333 -33.09 7.42 21.29
C GLN A 333 -31.96 6.72 20.53
N GLU A 334 -31.94 6.81 19.21
CA GLU A 334 -30.88 6.25 18.37
C GLU A 334 -29.52 6.86 18.74
N LEU A 335 -29.46 8.19 18.91
CA LEU A 335 -28.25 8.89 19.32
C LEU A 335 -27.79 8.52 20.74
N CYS A 336 -28.73 8.28 21.67
CA CYS A 336 -28.37 7.81 23.01
C CYS A 336 -27.84 6.37 23.00
N ALA A 337 -28.42 5.50 22.17
CA ALA A 337 -27.93 4.13 21.98
C ALA A 337 -26.52 4.09 21.38
N GLU A 338 -26.23 4.94 20.39
CA GLU A 338 -24.88 5.12 19.82
C GLU A 338 -23.85 5.56 20.88
N LEU A 339 -24.27 6.39 21.83
CA LEU A 339 -23.42 6.89 22.91
C LEU A 339 -23.36 5.97 24.13
N GLY A 340 -24.06 4.83 24.11
CA GLY A 340 -24.15 3.91 25.24
C GLY A 340 -24.85 4.49 26.47
N ILE A 341 -25.70 5.50 26.29
CA ILE A 341 -26.46 6.17 27.36
C ILE A 341 -27.81 5.49 27.49
N ASP A 342 -28.07 4.86 28.64
CA ASP A 342 -29.40 4.33 28.95
C ASP A 342 -30.35 5.47 29.32
N MET A 343 -31.35 5.70 28.47
CA MET A 343 -32.39 6.72 28.68
C MET A 343 -33.24 6.48 29.93
N ALA A 344 -33.26 5.26 30.47
CA ALA A 344 -33.98 4.95 31.72
C ALA A 344 -33.30 5.58 32.95
N GLU A 345 -31.96 5.69 32.96
CA GLU A 345 -31.21 6.32 34.07
C GLU A 345 -31.23 7.86 34.00
N ALA A 346 -31.41 8.43 32.80
CA ALA A 346 -31.39 9.88 32.58
C ALA A 346 -32.65 10.64 33.05
N THR A 347 -33.72 9.95 33.45
CA THR A 347 -35.01 10.58 33.82
C THR A 347 -35.22 10.85 35.31
N VAL A 348 -34.22 10.55 36.17
CA VAL A 348 -34.32 10.69 37.65
C VAL A 348 -33.41 11.78 38.24
N ALA A 349 -32.80 12.65 37.44
CA ALA A 349 -31.99 13.78 37.92
C ALA A 349 -32.75 15.11 37.97
#